data_AF-B7RPE6-F1
#
_entry.id   AF-B7RPE6-F1
#
_cell.length_a   1.000
_cell.length_b   1.000
_cell.length_c   1.000
_cell.angle_alpha   90.00
_cell.angle_beta   90.00
_cell.angle_gamma   90.00
#
_symmetry.space_group_name_H-M   'P 1'
#
loop_
_entity.id
_entity.type
_entity.pdbx_description
1 polymer ?
#
loop_
_entity_poly.entity_id
_entity_poly.type
_entity_poly.pdbx_seq_one_letter_code
_entity_poly.pdbx_strand_id
1 'polypeptide(L)'
;MKPKGRPPKALLNGIEDFEHVLETYPDDYVVACIVAQAHIDIGWAWRGNGWDIEIPRRNRDAFAAHFDRAHEIIEPFVKQHPDSPLVAATHCAQVSGPVGRKNSVADKYEHLIDLNPNNPRPMRAMGNHLLPRWFGSYDQLELEARRTAARTEHIWGAGGYTWVQFDAISCDDTACANLDLPFFIDGLRDILNRRPNAYTANLLAAYCANTIGQGYSGNDEADNMRAQIFDCTEWIVREYLTELHPMIWAHAAHGFDNNIRIRSPRKFAASGRDDALRIMASLFKSEIAAGNRIVFTDKGPRAMVA
;
A
#
# COMPACT_ATOMS: atom_id res chain seq x y z
N MET A 1 27.54 19.15 -6.76
CA MET A 1 26.32 18.40 -7.12
C MET A 1 26.72 17.33 -8.14
N LYS A 2 26.93 16.07 -7.72
CA LYS A 2 27.38 14.99 -8.62
C LYS A 2 26.21 14.56 -9.52
N PRO A 3 26.41 14.36 -10.84
CA PRO A 3 25.38 13.78 -11.69
C PRO A 3 25.10 12.35 -11.20
N LYS A 4 23.83 12.00 -10.91
CA LYS A 4 23.39 10.63 -10.61
C LYS A 4 23.51 9.81 -11.90
N GLY A 5 24.72 9.35 -12.19
CA GLY A 5 25.13 8.70 -13.42
C GLY A 5 25.07 7.18 -13.30
N ARG A 6 24.40 6.56 -14.30
CA ARG A 6 24.40 5.14 -14.69
C ARG A 6 23.95 4.15 -13.59
N PRO A 7 23.05 3.20 -13.89
CA PRO A 7 22.77 2.12 -12.96
C PRO A 7 24.09 1.39 -12.67
N PRO A 8 24.33 0.92 -11.43
CA PRO A 8 25.50 0.13 -11.12
C PRO A 8 25.62 -1.04 -12.10
N LYS A 9 26.82 -1.36 -12.57
CA LYS A 9 27.05 -2.48 -13.51
C LYS A 9 26.41 -3.79 -13.03
N ALA A 10 26.41 -4.01 -11.72
CA ALA A 10 25.75 -5.15 -11.08
C ALA A 10 24.22 -5.22 -11.31
N LEU A 11 23.52 -4.08 -11.43
CA LEU A 11 22.08 -4.06 -11.72
C LEU A 11 21.79 -4.50 -13.16
N LEU A 12 22.62 -4.06 -14.11
CA LEU A 12 22.50 -4.45 -15.52
C LEU A 12 22.81 -5.94 -15.70
N ASN A 13 23.88 -6.44 -15.06
CA ASN A 13 24.17 -7.87 -15.06
C ASN A 13 23.02 -8.71 -14.47
N GLY A 14 22.39 -8.24 -13.39
CA GLY A 14 21.31 -8.99 -12.73
C GLY A 14 20.05 -9.15 -13.59
N ILE A 15 19.65 -8.10 -14.34
CA ILE A 15 18.50 -8.21 -15.25
C ILE A 15 18.85 -9.01 -16.52
N GLU A 16 20.09 -8.95 -17.00
CA GLU A 16 20.58 -9.81 -18.09
C GLU A 16 20.54 -11.30 -17.70
N ASP A 17 20.94 -11.66 -16.47
CA ASP A 17 20.85 -13.03 -15.98
C ASP A 17 19.39 -13.53 -15.94
N PHE A 18 18.44 -12.67 -15.57
CA PHE A 18 17.01 -12.99 -15.58
C PHE A 18 16.46 -13.19 -16.99
N GLU A 19 16.91 -12.41 -17.97
CA GLU A 19 16.58 -12.60 -19.38
C GLU A 19 17.12 -13.94 -19.91
N HIS A 20 18.32 -14.37 -19.51
CA HIS A 20 18.83 -15.70 -19.87
C HIS A 20 18.01 -16.86 -19.26
N VAL A 21 17.50 -16.67 -18.04
CA VAL A 21 16.57 -17.63 -17.44
C VAL A 21 15.26 -17.68 -18.24
N LEU A 22 14.74 -16.54 -18.67
CA LEU A 22 13.57 -16.48 -19.54
C LEU A 22 13.79 -17.19 -20.88
N GLU A 23 14.94 -16.98 -21.52
CA GLU A 23 15.34 -17.69 -22.75
C GLU A 23 15.42 -19.21 -22.55
N THR A 24 15.82 -19.65 -21.36
CA THR A 24 15.91 -21.08 -21.02
C THR A 24 14.52 -21.69 -20.78
N TYR A 25 13.55 -20.91 -20.29
CA TYR A 25 12.19 -21.34 -19.95
C TYR A 25 11.12 -20.46 -20.63
N PRO A 26 11.05 -20.44 -21.96
CA PRO A 26 10.24 -19.45 -22.70
C PRO A 26 8.73 -19.61 -22.52
N ASP A 27 8.25 -20.80 -22.14
CA ASP A 27 6.82 -21.10 -21.93
C ASP A 27 6.41 -21.12 -20.44
N ASP A 28 7.34 -20.85 -19.51
CA ASP A 28 7.04 -20.81 -18.08
C ASP A 28 6.52 -19.42 -17.68
N TYR A 29 5.19 -19.32 -17.52
CA TYR A 29 4.54 -18.05 -17.18
C TYR A 29 4.97 -17.49 -15.81
N VAL A 30 5.45 -18.34 -14.88
CA VAL A 30 5.94 -17.90 -13.56
C VAL A 30 7.28 -17.20 -13.74
N VAL A 31 8.19 -17.80 -14.52
CA VAL A 31 9.46 -17.17 -14.89
C VAL A 31 9.19 -15.85 -15.62
N ALA A 32 8.30 -15.85 -16.62
CA ALA A 32 7.91 -14.65 -17.34
C ALA A 32 7.37 -13.55 -16.41
N CYS A 33 6.51 -13.88 -15.45
CA CYS A 33 6.02 -12.92 -14.46
C CYS A 33 7.13 -12.33 -13.59
N ILE A 34 8.06 -13.15 -13.10
CA ILE A 34 9.18 -12.69 -12.26
C ILE A 34 10.06 -11.70 -13.05
N VAL A 35 10.40 -12.05 -14.28
CA VAL A 35 11.26 -11.21 -15.13
C VAL A 35 10.54 -9.91 -15.51
N ALA A 36 9.26 -9.98 -15.90
CA ALA A 36 8.45 -8.79 -16.18
C ALA A 36 8.31 -7.87 -14.95
N GLN A 37 8.07 -8.42 -13.76
CA GLN A 37 8.02 -7.65 -12.51
C GLN A 37 9.38 -7.00 -12.19
N ALA A 38 10.50 -7.69 -12.42
CA ALA A 38 11.81 -7.10 -12.26
C ALA A 38 12.04 -5.91 -13.22
N HIS A 39 11.60 -6.02 -14.48
CA HIS A 39 11.61 -4.89 -15.40
C HIS A 39 10.75 -3.73 -14.89
N ILE A 40 9.52 -3.98 -14.43
CA ILE A 40 8.63 -2.96 -13.86
C ILE A 40 9.29 -2.24 -12.68
N ASP A 41 9.89 -2.97 -11.74
CA ASP A 41 10.58 -2.43 -10.57
C ASP A 41 11.78 -1.55 -10.97
N ILE A 42 12.58 -1.99 -11.94
CA ILE A 42 13.70 -1.19 -12.48
C ILE A 42 13.17 0.06 -13.18
N GLY A 43 12.06 -0.05 -13.92
CA GLY A 43 11.37 1.07 -14.52
C GLY A 43 11.01 2.12 -13.47
N TRP A 44 10.30 1.72 -12.41
CA TRP A 44 9.95 2.64 -11.31
C TRP A 44 11.17 3.27 -10.64
N ALA A 45 12.25 2.50 -10.46
CA ALA A 45 13.51 3.04 -9.92
C ALA A 45 14.14 4.11 -10.81
N TRP A 46 13.98 4.00 -12.14
CA TRP A 46 14.41 5.04 -13.09
C TRP A 46 13.52 6.28 -13.05
N ARG A 47 12.19 6.10 -13.02
CA ARG A 47 11.22 7.20 -12.93
C ARG A 47 11.44 8.03 -11.66
N GLY A 48 11.60 7.34 -10.53
CA GLY A 48 11.63 7.94 -9.20
C GLY A 48 10.27 8.53 -8.79
N ASN A 49 10.28 9.30 -7.69
CA ASN A 49 9.06 9.83 -7.06
C ASN A 49 8.76 11.30 -7.45
N GLY A 50 9.45 11.87 -8.43
CA GLY A 50 9.28 13.26 -8.85
C GLY A 50 8.03 13.48 -9.70
N TRP A 51 7.59 14.74 -9.83
CA TRP A 51 6.51 15.09 -10.76
C TRP A 51 6.95 14.84 -12.19
N ASP A 52 6.01 14.47 -13.07
CA ASP A 52 6.34 14.04 -14.43
C ASP A 52 7.22 15.06 -15.18
N ILE A 53 6.94 16.36 -15.01
CA ILE A 53 7.69 17.47 -15.59
C ILE A 53 9.16 17.55 -15.12
N GLU A 54 9.46 17.04 -13.93
CA GLU A 54 10.79 17.09 -13.31
C GLU A 54 11.67 15.88 -13.69
N ILE A 55 11.08 14.84 -14.27
CA ILE A 55 11.79 13.61 -14.61
C ILE A 55 12.68 13.86 -15.84
N PRO A 56 14.00 13.66 -15.76
CA PRO A 56 14.89 13.82 -16.91
C PRO A 56 14.49 12.92 -18.08
N ARG A 57 14.61 13.41 -19.32
CA ARG A 57 14.24 12.63 -20.53
C ARG A 57 14.85 11.22 -20.54
N ARG A 58 16.14 11.10 -20.23
CA ARG A 58 16.84 9.81 -20.12
C ARG A 58 16.14 8.82 -19.17
N ASN A 59 15.64 9.32 -18.03
CA ASN A 59 14.97 8.48 -17.05
C ASN A 59 13.58 8.07 -17.55
N ARG A 60 12.88 8.96 -18.26
CA ARG A 60 11.61 8.62 -18.93
C ARG A 60 11.81 7.57 -20.01
N ASP A 61 12.84 7.71 -20.84
CA ASP A 61 13.16 6.76 -21.91
C ASP A 61 13.50 5.38 -21.32
N ALA A 62 14.30 5.33 -20.23
CA ALA A 62 14.61 4.08 -19.54
C ALA A 62 13.37 3.46 -18.87
N PHE A 63 12.53 4.27 -18.22
CA PHE A 63 11.26 3.84 -17.66
C PHE A 63 10.36 3.20 -18.73
N ALA A 64 10.18 3.87 -19.87
CA ALA A 64 9.39 3.36 -20.99
C ALA A 64 9.96 2.03 -21.52
N ALA A 65 11.27 1.97 -21.80
CA ALA A 65 11.90 0.77 -22.34
C ALA A 65 11.73 -0.46 -21.43
N HIS A 66 11.84 -0.30 -20.11
CA HIS A 66 11.60 -1.42 -19.18
C HIS A 66 10.13 -1.85 -19.15
N PHE A 67 9.19 -0.90 -19.24
CA PHE A 67 7.75 -1.21 -19.30
C PHE A 67 7.34 -1.87 -20.62
N ASP A 68 7.92 -1.45 -21.74
CA ASP A 68 7.72 -2.07 -23.05
C ASP A 68 8.24 -3.51 -23.03
N ARG A 69 9.44 -3.74 -22.46
CA ARG A 69 9.97 -5.10 -22.31
C ARG A 69 9.08 -5.97 -21.39
N ALA A 70 8.61 -5.44 -20.27
CA ALA A 70 7.67 -6.16 -19.40
C ALA A 70 6.37 -6.51 -20.12
N HIS A 71 5.88 -5.62 -21.00
CA HIS A 71 4.71 -5.88 -21.83
C HIS A 71 4.95 -7.04 -22.81
N GLU A 72 6.06 -7.00 -23.56
CA GLU A 72 6.43 -8.07 -24.51
C GLU A 72 6.51 -9.45 -23.82
N ILE A 73 7.08 -9.48 -22.61
CA ILE A 73 7.22 -10.73 -21.84
C ILE A 73 5.86 -11.28 -21.42
N ILE A 74 4.95 -10.43 -20.90
CA ILE A 74 3.71 -10.91 -20.29
C ILE A 74 2.55 -11.05 -21.28
N GLU A 75 2.54 -10.30 -22.39
CA GLU A 75 1.43 -10.25 -23.35
C GLU A 75 0.96 -11.64 -23.82
N PRO A 76 1.84 -12.59 -24.19
CA PRO A 76 1.42 -13.92 -24.60
C PRO A 76 0.66 -14.67 -23.50
N PHE A 77 1.09 -14.50 -22.24
CA PHE A 77 0.56 -15.25 -21.11
C PHE A 77 -0.77 -14.70 -20.58
N VAL A 78 -1.09 -13.42 -20.81
CA VAL A 78 -2.36 -12.82 -20.36
C VAL A 78 -3.57 -13.59 -20.89
N LYS A 79 -3.54 -14.01 -22.16
CA LYS A 79 -4.64 -14.79 -22.76
C LYS A 79 -4.55 -16.28 -22.45
N GLN A 80 -3.34 -16.80 -22.24
CA GLN A 80 -3.12 -18.23 -21.96
C GLN A 80 -3.49 -18.60 -20.52
N HIS A 81 -3.34 -17.65 -19.58
CA HIS A 81 -3.58 -17.85 -18.16
C HIS A 81 -4.52 -16.77 -17.58
N PRO A 82 -5.77 -16.67 -18.09
CA PRO A 82 -6.70 -15.63 -17.65
C PRO A 82 -7.05 -15.74 -16.16
N ASP A 83 -7.02 -16.95 -15.60
CA ASP A 83 -7.38 -17.21 -14.20
C ASP A 83 -6.18 -17.21 -13.23
N SER A 84 -4.98 -16.85 -13.71
CA SER A 84 -3.79 -16.79 -12.86
C SER A 84 -3.72 -15.43 -12.15
N PRO A 85 -3.84 -15.38 -10.79
CA PRO A 85 -3.71 -14.12 -10.06
C PRO A 85 -2.32 -13.50 -10.22
N LEU A 86 -1.28 -14.33 -10.45
CA LEU A 86 0.08 -13.85 -10.67
C LEU A 86 0.20 -13.12 -12.02
N VAL A 87 -0.38 -13.67 -13.09
CA VAL A 87 -0.37 -13.03 -14.42
C VAL A 87 -1.22 -11.76 -14.39
N ALA A 88 -2.41 -11.82 -13.78
CA ALA A 88 -3.27 -10.65 -13.61
C ALA A 88 -2.57 -9.54 -12.80
N ALA A 89 -1.88 -9.88 -11.70
CA ALA A 89 -1.11 -8.92 -10.91
C ALA A 89 0.03 -8.28 -11.68
N THR A 90 0.81 -9.08 -12.42
CA THR A 90 1.89 -8.58 -13.28
C THR A 90 1.34 -7.65 -14.36
N HIS A 91 0.23 -8.02 -14.98
CA HIS A 91 -0.42 -7.20 -16.00
C HIS A 91 -0.97 -5.88 -15.44
N CYS A 92 -1.60 -5.89 -14.26
CA CYS A 92 -1.99 -4.66 -13.55
C CYS A 92 -0.80 -3.74 -13.28
N ALA A 93 0.31 -4.30 -12.81
CA ALA A 93 1.54 -3.52 -12.55
C ALA A 93 2.13 -2.95 -13.86
N GLN A 94 2.11 -3.72 -14.94
CA GLN A 94 2.59 -3.30 -16.27
C GLN A 94 1.74 -2.17 -16.86
N VAL A 95 0.41 -2.29 -16.87
CA VAL A 95 -0.47 -1.29 -17.51
C VAL A 95 -0.57 0.01 -16.74
N SER A 96 -0.11 0.03 -15.48
CA SER A 96 -0.04 1.23 -14.66
C SER A 96 1.18 2.12 -15.01
N GLY A 97 1.87 1.80 -16.12
CA GLY A 97 2.92 2.60 -16.73
C GLY A 97 2.43 3.61 -17.78
N PRO A 98 3.36 4.20 -18.57
CA PRO A 98 3.10 5.39 -19.39
C PRO A 98 2.12 5.16 -20.57
N VAL A 99 1.79 3.91 -20.89
CA VAL A 99 0.91 3.51 -22.01
C VAL A 99 -0.47 3.04 -21.51
N GLY A 100 -0.75 3.12 -20.22
CA GLY A 100 -2.03 2.71 -19.63
C GLY A 100 -3.23 3.51 -20.19
N ARG A 101 -4.20 2.82 -20.80
CA ARG A 101 -5.49 3.45 -21.14
C ARG A 101 -6.30 3.63 -19.85
N LYS A 102 -6.63 4.89 -19.52
CA LYS A 102 -7.38 5.33 -18.33
C LYS A 102 -8.54 4.41 -17.94
N ASN A 103 -9.43 4.11 -18.89
CA ASN A 103 -10.64 3.33 -18.61
C ASN A 103 -10.40 1.84 -18.37
N SER A 104 -9.21 1.30 -18.70
CA SER A 104 -8.94 -0.14 -18.59
C SER A 104 -8.28 -0.57 -17.27
N VAL A 105 -7.86 0.39 -16.44
CA VAL A 105 -7.13 0.08 -15.19
C VAL A 105 -8.07 -0.49 -14.13
N ALA A 106 -9.28 0.08 -13.99
CA ALA A 106 -10.30 -0.42 -13.06
C ALA A 106 -10.68 -1.88 -13.36
N ASP A 107 -11.08 -2.18 -14.60
CA ASP A 107 -11.47 -3.52 -15.04
C ASP A 107 -10.39 -4.59 -14.76
N LYS A 108 -9.11 -4.22 -14.90
CA LYS A 108 -7.99 -5.15 -14.63
C LYS A 108 -7.84 -5.42 -13.14
N TYR A 109 -7.94 -4.38 -12.30
CA TYR A 109 -7.91 -4.56 -10.86
C TYR A 109 -9.14 -5.32 -10.36
N GLU A 110 -10.31 -5.05 -10.93
CA GLU A 110 -11.53 -5.81 -10.68
C GLU A 110 -11.29 -7.31 -10.92
N HIS A 111 -10.80 -7.66 -12.10
CA HIS A 111 -10.47 -9.05 -12.44
C HIS A 111 -9.47 -9.68 -11.45
N LEU A 112 -8.41 -8.95 -11.09
CA LEU A 112 -7.43 -9.43 -10.11
C LEU A 112 -8.03 -9.62 -8.71
N ILE A 113 -8.94 -8.73 -8.29
CA ILE A 113 -9.65 -8.83 -7.01
C ILE A 113 -10.56 -10.05 -7.02
N ASP A 114 -11.27 -10.33 -8.11
CA ASP A 114 -12.09 -11.55 -8.24
C ASP A 114 -11.26 -12.82 -8.13
N LEU A 115 -10.06 -12.84 -8.73
CA LEU A 115 -9.15 -13.98 -8.67
C LEU A 115 -8.50 -14.18 -7.29
N ASN A 116 -8.34 -13.10 -6.51
CA ASN A 116 -7.70 -13.16 -5.19
C ASN A 116 -8.34 -12.20 -4.17
N PRO A 117 -9.60 -12.44 -3.78
CA PRO A 117 -10.39 -11.46 -3.03
C PRO A 117 -9.96 -11.34 -1.57
N ASN A 118 -9.15 -12.29 -1.08
CA ASN A 118 -8.56 -12.26 0.27
C ASN A 118 -7.29 -11.41 0.36
N ASN A 119 -6.75 -10.94 -0.77
CA ASN A 119 -5.56 -10.10 -0.78
C ASN A 119 -5.97 -8.63 -0.87
N PRO A 120 -5.67 -7.80 0.15
CA PRO A 120 -6.00 -6.38 0.10
C PRO A 120 -5.05 -5.56 -0.79
N ARG A 121 -3.90 -6.11 -1.20
CA ARG A 121 -2.90 -5.35 -1.97
C ARG A 121 -3.43 -4.88 -3.34
N PRO A 122 -4.13 -5.71 -4.15
CA PRO A 122 -4.80 -5.25 -5.37
C PRO A 122 -5.79 -4.09 -5.14
N MET A 123 -6.60 -4.16 -4.07
CA MET A 123 -7.57 -3.12 -3.74
C MET A 123 -6.88 -1.79 -3.45
N ARG A 124 -5.83 -1.83 -2.62
CA ARG A 124 -4.99 -0.68 -2.30
C ARG A 124 -4.32 -0.07 -3.53
N ALA A 125 -3.75 -0.91 -4.39
CA ALA A 125 -3.11 -0.48 -5.63
C ALA A 125 -4.11 0.14 -6.61
N MET A 126 -5.32 -0.41 -6.71
CA MET A 126 -6.42 0.15 -7.50
C MET A 126 -6.71 1.60 -7.07
N GLY A 127 -6.89 1.84 -5.78
CA GLY A 127 -7.19 3.19 -5.28
C GLY A 127 -6.11 4.20 -5.61
N ASN A 128 -4.83 3.86 -5.39
CA ASN A 128 -3.74 4.76 -5.76
C ASN A 128 -3.73 5.03 -7.28
N HIS A 129 -3.92 4.03 -8.13
CA HIS A 129 -3.89 4.22 -9.59
C HIS A 129 -5.14 4.89 -10.17
N LEU A 130 -6.23 4.99 -9.42
CA LEU A 130 -7.43 5.75 -9.79
C LEU A 130 -7.36 7.23 -9.41
N LEU A 131 -6.31 7.69 -8.73
CA LEU A 131 -6.12 9.13 -8.51
C LEU A 131 -5.90 9.88 -9.84
N PRO A 132 -6.32 11.17 -9.95
CA PRO A 132 -6.21 11.94 -11.19
C PRO A 132 -4.80 12.11 -11.74
N ARG A 133 -3.79 12.09 -10.86
CA ARG A 133 -2.37 12.13 -11.23
C ARG A 133 -1.91 10.89 -12.04
N TRP A 134 -2.70 9.83 -12.04
CA TRP A 134 -2.45 8.58 -12.76
C TRP A 134 -3.50 8.38 -13.85
N PHE A 135 -4.46 7.48 -13.64
CA PHE A 135 -5.33 6.98 -14.70
C PHE A 135 -6.81 7.30 -14.50
N GLY A 136 -7.23 7.70 -13.30
CA GLY A 136 -8.64 7.86 -12.97
C GLY A 136 -9.08 9.29 -12.67
N SER A 137 -10.14 9.40 -11.88
CA SER A 137 -10.71 10.61 -11.32
C SER A 137 -11.22 10.33 -9.90
N TYR A 138 -11.48 11.36 -9.11
CA TYR A 138 -12.06 11.18 -7.77
C TYR A 138 -13.42 10.47 -7.81
N ASP A 139 -14.26 10.77 -8.82
CA ASP A 139 -15.55 10.09 -9.01
C ASP A 139 -15.37 8.60 -9.31
N GLN A 140 -14.37 8.26 -10.14
CA GLN A 140 -14.07 6.87 -10.46
C GLN A 140 -13.51 6.12 -9.24
N LEU A 141 -12.63 6.76 -8.46
CA LEU A 141 -12.11 6.21 -7.21
C LEU A 141 -13.25 5.86 -6.24
N GLU A 142 -14.18 6.79 -6.02
CA GLU A 142 -15.32 6.58 -5.12
C GLU A 142 -16.27 5.49 -5.64
N LEU A 143 -16.61 5.52 -6.93
CA LEU A 143 -17.45 4.49 -7.56
C LEU A 143 -16.84 3.09 -7.40
N GLU A 144 -15.56 2.94 -7.72
CA GLU A 144 -14.88 1.66 -7.68
C GLU A 144 -14.60 1.17 -6.25
N ALA A 145 -14.40 2.07 -5.29
CA ALA A 145 -14.32 1.71 -3.87
C ALA A 145 -15.64 1.07 -3.39
N ARG A 146 -16.79 1.64 -3.78
CA ARG A 146 -18.12 1.09 -3.44
C ARG A 146 -18.40 -0.24 -4.15
N ARG A 147 -18.04 -0.34 -5.43
CA ARG A 147 -18.15 -1.61 -6.18
C ARG A 147 -17.29 -2.71 -5.58
N THR A 148 -16.08 -2.38 -5.14
CA THR A 148 -15.16 -3.32 -4.48
C THR A 148 -15.71 -3.76 -3.11
N ALA A 149 -16.30 -2.85 -2.33
CA ALA A 149 -16.99 -3.20 -1.10
C ALA A 149 -18.13 -4.19 -1.36
N ALA A 150 -19.02 -3.92 -2.32
CA ALA A 150 -20.12 -4.81 -2.68
C ALA A 150 -19.62 -6.20 -3.17
N ARG A 151 -18.63 -6.20 -4.07
CA ARG A 151 -18.01 -7.42 -4.61
C ARG A 151 -17.42 -8.31 -3.52
N THR A 152 -16.85 -7.71 -2.49
CA THR A 152 -16.12 -8.43 -1.44
C THR A 152 -16.81 -8.40 -0.08
N GLU A 153 -18.07 -7.99 -0.02
CA GLU A 153 -18.86 -7.82 1.21
C GLU A 153 -18.85 -9.07 2.10
N HIS A 154 -18.98 -10.24 1.48
CA HIS A 154 -18.96 -11.52 2.18
C HIS A 154 -17.61 -11.81 2.87
N ILE A 155 -16.49 -11.25 2.37
CA ILE A 155 -15.14 -11.42 2.93
C ILE A 155 -14.77 -10.27 3.86
N TRP A 156 -15.04 -9.03 3.46
CA TRP A 156 -14.53 -7.82 4.10
C TRP A 156 -15.60 -6.90 4.67
N GLY A 157 -16.89 -7.14 4.46
CA GLY A 157 -17.94 -6.18 4.76
C GLY A 157 -17.68 -4.86 4.04
N ALA A 158 -17.73 -3.74 4.76
CA ALA A 158 -17.32 -2.43 4.26
C ALA A 158 -15.80 -2.31 4.00
N GLY A 159 -14.98 -3.27 4.46
CA GLY A 159 -13.52 -3.24 4.36
C GLY A 159 -12.97 -3.15 2.94
N GLY A 160 -13.71 -3.60 1.92
CA GLY A 160 -13.32 -3.41 0.52
C GLY A 160 -13.22 -1.92 0.14
N TYR A 161 -14.13 -1.08 0.66
CA TYR A 161 -14.09 0.37 0.49
C TYR A 161 -12.82 0.95 1.13
N THR A 162 -12.59 0.60 2.40
CA THR A 162 -11.43 1.05 3.17
C THR A 162 -10.12 0.66 2.51
N TRP A 163 -9.99 -0.57 1.99
CA TRP A 163 -8.77 -0.99 1.32
C TRP A 163 -8.51 -0.24 0.01
N VAL A 164 -9.54 0.06 -0.77
CA VAL A 164 -9.37 0.90 -1.97
C VAL A 164 -8.95 2.32 -1.57
N GLN A 165 -9.61 2.93 -0.60
CA GLN A 165 -9.29 4.30 -0.20
C GLN A 165 -7.95 4.46 0.54
N PHE A 166 -7.44 3.39 1.15
CA PHE A 166 -6.30 3.38 2.08
C PHE A 166 -5.08 4.17 1.59
N ASP A 167 -4.52 3.79 0.43
CA ASP A 167 -3.33 4.48 -0.07
C ASP A 167 -3.70 5.81 -0.74
N ALA A 168 -4.90 5.93 -1.31
CA ALA A 168 -5.36 7.12 -2.02
C ALA A 168 -5.42 8.34 -1.09
N ILE A 169 -6.10 8.22 0.07
CA ILE A 169 -6.29 9.34 1.01
C ILE A 169 -5.00 9.72 1.75
N SER A 170 -4.05 8.79 1.87
CA SER A 170 -2.73 9.08 2.43
C SER A 170 -1.87 9.93 1.50
N CYS A 171 -2.13 9.86 0.19
CA CYS A 171 -1.29 10.44 -0.84
C CYS A 171 -1.85 11.71 -1.48
N ASP A 172 -3.14 12.00 -1.30
CA ASP A 172 -3.86 13.06 -2.00
C ASP A 172 -4.91 13.72 -1.09
N ASP A 173 -4.76 15.03 -0.89
CA ASP A 173 -5.63 15.82 0.01
C ASP A 173 -7.07 15.85 -0.49
N THR A 174 -7.29 15.94 -1.81
CA THR A 174 -8.65 16.03 -2.35
C THR A 174 -9.37 14.70 -2.23
N ALA A 175 -8.66 13.58 -2.45
CA ALA A 175 -9.20 12.25 -2.18
C ALA A 175 -9.56 12.09 -0.69
N CYS A 176 -8.72 12.60 0.23
CA CYS A 176 -8.99 12.56 1.66
C CYS A 176 -10.20 13.43 2.06
N ALA A 177 -10.31 14.65 1.52
CA ALA A 177 -11.41 15.57 1.78
C ALA A 177 -12.77 15.03 1.27
N ASN A 178 -12.76 14.28 0.16
CA ASN A 178 -13.97 13.71 -0.45
C ASN A 178 -14.40 12.36 0.16
N LEU A 179 -13.67 11.83 1.13
CA LEU A 179 -13.89 10.51 1.70
C LEU A 179 -15.26 10.39 2.36
N ASP A 180 -15.98 9.29 2.11
CA ASP A 180 -17.09 8.86 2.96
C ASP A 180 -16.51 8.30 4.27
N LEU A 181 -16.22 9.20 5.20
CA LEU A 181 -15.53 8.89 6.44
C LEU A 181 -16.29 7.87 7.31
N PRO A 182 -17.62 7.98 7.54
CA PRO A 182 -18.36 6.96 8.26
C PRO A 182 -18.19 5.56 7.65
N PHE A 183 -18.31 5.44 6.33
CA PHE A 183 -18.17 4.16 5.66
C PHE A 183 -16.73 3.61 5.71
N PHE A 184 -15.73 4.49 5.66
CA PHE A 184 -14.33 4.12 5.87
C PHE A 184 -14.07 3.57 7.28
N ILE A 185 -14.65 4.19 8.32
CA ILE A 185 -14.50 3.75 9.72
C ILE A 185 -15.22 2.43 9.95
N ASP A 186 -16.41 2.24 9.40
CA ASP A 186 -17.12 0.95 9.43
C ASP A 186 -16.29 -0.15 8.77
N GLY A 187 -15.64 0.16 7.64
CA GLY A 187 -14.72 -0.78 6.99
C GLY A 187 -13.48 -1.10 7.82
N LEU A 188 -12.91 -0.16 8.59
CA LEU A 188 -11.83 -0.47 9.55
C LEU A 188 -12.29 -1.50 10.58
N ARG A 189 -13.49 -1.33 11.13
CA ARG A 189 -14.09 -2.27 12.10
C ARG A 189 -14.32 -3.63 11.48
N ASP A 190 -14.91 -3.68 10.28
CA ASP A 190 -15.16 -4.94 9.59
C ASP A 190 -13.87 -5.70 9.29
N ILE A 191 -12.82 -5.01 8.84
CA ILE A 191 -11.50 -5.62 8.63
C ILE A 191 -10.99 -6.27 9.92
N LEU A 192 -11.04 -5.56 11.05
CA LEU A 192 -10.53 -6.06 12.32
C LEU A 192 -11.36 -7.22 12.88
N ASN A 193 -12.69 -7.16 12.74
CA ASN A 193 -13.59 -8.21 13.18
C ASN A 193 -13.46 -9.49 12.34
N ARG A 194 -13.26 -9.35 11.02
CA ARG A 194 -13.18 -10.49 10.09
C ARG A 194 -11.76 -11.06 10.00
N ARG A 195 -10.74 -10.26 10.34
CA ARG A 195 -9.31 -10.67 10.41
C ARG A 195 -8.67 -10.26 11.74
N PRO A 196 -9.10 -10.85 12.88
CA PRO A 196 -8.57 -10.52 14.19
C PRO A 196 -7.19 -11.13 14.38
N ASN A 197 -6.18 -10.47 13.83
CA ASN A 197 -4.78 -10.83 14.03
C ASN A 197 -3.95 -9.58 14.33
N ALA A 198 -2.86 -9.80 15.05
CA ALA A 198 -2.00 -8.73 15.51
C ALA A 198 -1.39 -7.91 14.38
N TYR A 199 -1.07 -8.53 13.24
CA TYR A 199 -0.52 -7.81 12.10
C TYR A 199 -1.52 -6.76 11.58
N THR A 200 -2.78 -7.15 11.36
CA THR A 200 -3.83 -6.23 10.89
C THR A 200 -4.09 -5.12 11.90
N ALA A 201 -4.17 -5.45 13.20
CA ALA A 201 -4.35 -4.45 14.25
C ALA A 201 -3.21 -3.43 14.30
N ASN A 202 -1.95 -3.89 14.23
CA ASN A 202 -0.79 -3.00 14.15
C ASN A 202 -0.79 -2.16 12.87
N LEU A 203 -1.13 -2.76 11.72
CA LEU A 203 -1.18 -2.05 10.44
C LEU A 203 -2.16 -0.89 10.48
N LEU A 204 -3.40 -1.14 10.91
CA LEU A 204 -4.44 -0.12 10.94
C LEU A 204 -4.19 0.92 12.04
N ALA A 205 -3.79 0.49 13.24
CA ALA A 205 -3.45 1.43 14.32
C ALA A 205 -2.28 2.35 13.92
N ALA A 206 -1.20 1.78 13.37
CA ALA A 206 -0.05 2.57 12.96
C ALA A 206 -0.37 3.47 11.76
N TYR A 207 -1.21 3.02 10.82
CA TYR A 207 -1.68 3.86 9.72
C TYR A 207 -2.48 5.06 10.22
N CYS A 208 -3.50 4.84 11.06
CA CYS A 208 -4.30 5.91 11.65
C CYS A 208 -3.43 6.91 12.44
N ALA A 209 -2.52 6.39 13.28
CA ALA A 209 -1.74 7.22 14.19
C ALA A 209 -0.59 7.98 13.51
N ASN A 210 0.13 7.32 12.59
CA ASN A 210 1.35 7.86 12.00
C ASN A 210 1.12 8.34 10.56
N THR A 211 0.66 7.46 9.67
CA THR A 211 0.56 7.80 8.24
C THR A 211 -0.46 8.92 8.02
N ILE A 212 -1.64 8.80 8.63
CA ILE A 212 -2.70 9.80 8.52
C ILE A 212 -2.56 10.89 9.57
N GLY A 213 -2.35 10.52 10.84
CA GLY A 213 -2.23 11.46 11.95
C GLY A 213 -1.05 12.44 11.87
N GLN A 214 -0.07 12.21 10.99
CA GLN A 214 1.04 13.14 10.76
C GLN A 214 1.00 13.80 9.37
N GLY A 215 -0.04 13.51 8.57
CA GLY A 215 -0.16 13.93 7.19
C GLY A 215 -0.76 15.33 6.97
N TYR A 216 -0.79 16.18 8.00
CA TYR A 216 -1.39 17.51 7.91
C TYR A 216 -0.75 18.36 6.80
N SER A 217 -1.57 18.85 5.88
CA SER A 217 -1.10 19.57 4.69
C SER A 217 -1.51 21.06 4.65
N GLY A 218 -2.39 21.48 5.56
CA GLY A 218 -3.01 22.81 5.53
C GLY A 218 -4.26 22.88 4.65
N ASN A 219 -4.75 21.72 4.17
CA ASN A 219 -6.09 21.60 3.59
C ASN A 219 -7.07 21.30 4.72
N ASP A 220 -7.90 22.29 5.08
CA ASP A 220 -8.76 22.22 6.27
C ASP A 220 -9.72 21.02 6.24
N GLU A 221 -10.34 20.73 5.09
CA GLU A 221 -11.25 19.61 4.94
C GLU A 221 -10.55 18.26 5.11
N ALA A 222 -9.41 18.06 4.43
CA ALA A 222 -8.61 16.85 4.54
C ALA A 222 -8.09 16.68 5.97
N ASP A 223 -7.56 17.74 6.57
CA ASP A 223 -6.98 17.71 7.91
C ASP A 223 -8.05 17.40 8.98
N ASN A 224 -9.29 17.84 8.78
CA ASN A 224 -10.43 17.42 9.62
C ASN A 224 -10.77 15.93 9.45
N MET A 225 -10.68 15.37 8.23
CA MET A 225 -10.85 13.92 8.04
C MET A 225 -9.71 13.13 8.69
N ARG A 226 -8.46 13.59 8.54
CA ARG A 226 -7.28 12.97 9.15
C ARG A 226 -7.36 12.94 10.66
N ALA A 227 -7.85 14.01 11.30
CA ALA A 227 -8.06 14.05 12.75
C ALA A 227 -9.03 12.96 13.22
N GLN A 228 -10.16 12.78 12.53
CA GLN A 228 -11.15 11.75 12.90
C GLN A 228 -10.64 10.32 12.62
N ILE A 229 -9.85 10.12 11.57
CA ILE A 229 -9.17 8.84 11.33
C ILE A 229 -8.10 8.58 12.39
N PHE A 230 -7.39 9.61 12.84
CA PHE A 230 -6.43 9.51 13.94
C PHE A 230 -7.11 9.07 15.24
N ASP A 231 -8.28 9.62 15.56
CA ASP A 231 -9.06 9.24 16.76
C ASP A 231 -9.42 7.74 16.78
N CYS A 232 -9.51 7.11 15.60
CA CYS A 232 -9.74 5.67 15.53
C CYS A 232 -8.61 4.83 16.12
N THR A 233 -7.41 5.40 16.26
CA THR A 233 -6.26 4.73 16.89
C THR A 233 -6.61 4.22 18.28
N GLU A 234 -7.38 4.99 19.06
CA GLU A 234 -7.69 4.64 20.45
C GLU A 234 -8.44 3.31 20.54
N TRP A 235 -9.58 3.18 19.87
CA TRP A 235 -10.38 1.97 19.95
C TRP A 235 -9.69 0.79 19.28
N ILE A 236 -8.94 0.99 18.18
CA ILE A 236 -8.16 -0.08 17.55
C ILE A 236 -7.12 -0.64 18.54
N VAL A 237 -6.36 0.24 19.19
CA VAL A 237 -5.33 -0.16 20.15
C VAL A 237 -5.95 -0.85 21.36
N ARG A 238 -7.00 -0.26 21.95
CA ARG A 238 -7.61 -0.77 23.18
C ARG A 238 -8.32 -2.11 22.98
N GLU A 239 -8.92 -2.34 21.82
CA GLU A 239 -9.77 -3.52 21.58
C GLU A 239 -9.05 -4.64 20.81
N TYR A 240 -8.13 -4.32 19.88
CA TYR A 240 -7.60 -5.31 18.92
C TYR A 240 -6.08 -5.52 19.01
N LEU A 241 -5.33 -4.62 19.64
CA LEU A 241 -3.87 -4.74 19.68
C LEU A 241 -3.42 -5.74 20.76
N THR A 242 -3.24 -7.02 20.38
CA THR A 242 -2.84 -8.09 21.31
C THR A 242 -1.32 -8.21 21.49
N GLU A 243 -0.54 -7.70 20.56
CA GLU A 243 0.92 -7.63 20.62
C GLU A 243 1.42 -6.49 19.74
N LEU A 244 2.65 -6.01 20.01
CA LEU A 244 3.26 -4.92 19.26
C LEU A 244 4.19 -5.45 18.18
N HIS A 245 4.04 -4.97 16.94
CA HIS A 245 4.92 -5.29 15.80
C HIS A 245 5.73 -4.05 15.38
N PRO A 246 6.92 -3.81 15.95
CA PRO A 246 7.61 -2.52 15.79
C PRO A 246 7.98 -2.15 14.35
N MET A 247 8.22 -3.14 13.49
CA MET A 247 8.55 -2.89 12.07
C MET A 247 7.39 -2.20 11.33
N ILE A 248 6.14 -2.53 11.65
CA ILE A 248 4.96 -1.94 11.02
C ILE A 248 4.86 -0.46 11.40
N TRP A 249 5.03 -0.15 12.68
CA TRP A 249 5.01 1.22 13.19
C TRP A 249 6.13 2.09 12.61
N ALA A 250 7.33 1.51 12.45
CA ALA A 250 8.45 2.19 11.81
C ALA A 250 8.16 2.52 10.34
N HIS A 251 7.56 1.58 9.59
CA HIS A 251 7.15 1.86 8.21
C HIS A 251 6.03 2.90 8.13
N ALA A 252 5.04 2.84 9.02
CA ALA A 252 3.93 3.79 9.03
C ALA A 252 4.38 5.25 9.26
N ALA A 253 5.39 5.46 10.11
CA ALA A 253 6.03 6.76 10.33
C ALA A 253 6.73 7.33 9.08
N HIS A 254 6.94 6.50 8.07
CA HIS A 254 7.49 6.88 6.77
C HIS A 254 6.47 6.68 5.64
N GLY A 255 5.17 6.69 5.95
CA GLY A 255 4.10 6.56 4.96
C GLY A 255 4.09 5.22 4.22
N PHE A 256 4.63 4.17 4.84
CA PHE A 256 4.85 2.86 4.20
C PHE A 256 5.69 2.95 2.91
N ASP A 257 6.64 3.88 2.84
CA ASP A 257 7.54 3.98 1.68
C ASP A 257 8.34 2.69 1.48
N ASN A 258 8.01 1.96 0.42
CA ASN A 258 8.69 0.71 0.05
C ASN A 258 10.13 0.94 -0.44
N ASN A 259 10.50 2.18 -0.81
CA ASN A 259 11.85 2.52 -1.27
C ASN A 259 12.78 2.99 -0.15
N ILE A 260 12.32 2.96 1.11
CA ILE A 260 13.12 3.39 2.24
C ILE A 260 14.38 2.54 2.40
N ARG A 261 15.54 3.19 2.47
CA ARG A 261 16.82 2.51 2.68
C ARG A 261 17.06 2.23 4.16
N ILE A 262 16.72 1.02 4.59
CA ILE A 262 16.94 0.58 5.97
C ILE A 262 18.39 0.11 6.13
N ARG A 263 19.23 0.94 6.79
CA ARG A 263 20.63 0.58 7.07
C ARG A 263 20.78 -0.41 8.21
N SER A 264 19.85 -0.41 9.16
CA SER A 264 19.87 -1.30 10.33
C SER A 264 18.44 -1.66 10.73
N PRO A 265 17.98 -2.89 10.44
CA PRO A 265 16.64 -3.35 10.81
C PRO A 265 16.38 -3.21 12.31
N ARG A 266 17.39 -3.46 13.15
CA ARG A 266 17.28 -3.30 14.61
C ARG A 266 16.98 -1.86 15.03
N LYS A 267 17.70 -0.87 14.48
CA LYS A 267 17.46 0.54 14.81
C LYS A 267 16.11 1.03 14.28
N PHE A 268 15.73 0.55 13.10
CA PHE A 268 14.45 0.87 12.49
C PHE A 268 13.28 0.33 13.34
N ALA A 269 13.34 -0.94 13.72
CA ALA A 269 12.37 -1.55 14.65
C ALA A 269 12.34 -0.85 16.01
N ALA A 270 13.49 -0.44 16.56
CA ALA A 270 13.54 0.31 17.82
C ALA A 270 12.79 1.65 17.71
N SER A 271 13.00 2.39 16.62
CA SER A 271 12.26 3.65 16.36
C SER A 271 10.75 3.42 16.30
N GLY A 272 10.30 2.39 15.58
CA GLY A 272 8.87 2.07 15.52
C GLY A 272 8.29 1.63 16.87
N ARG A 273 9.07 0.93 17.69
CA ARG A 273 8.67 0.59 19.06
C ARG A 273 8.51 1.85 19.92
N ASP A 274 9.47 2.76 19.86
CA ASP A 274 9.43 3.99 20.65
C ASP A 274 8.24 4.87 20.27
N ASP A 275 7.95 4.99 18.97
CA ASP A 275 6.77 5.71 18.46
C ASP A 275 5.46 5.08 18.94
N ALA A 276 5.33 3.75 18.80
CA ALA A 276 4.14 3.04 19.26
C ALA A 276 3.91 3.21 20.76
N LEU A 277 4.97 3.09 21.56
CA LEU A 277 4.90 3.26 23.02
C LEU A 277 4.58 4.70 23.41
N ARG A 278 5.07 5.72 22.68
CA ARG A 278 4.69 7.13 22.90
C ARG A 278 3.19 7.33 22.70
N ILE A 279 2.63 6.78 21.62
CA ILE A 279 1.20 6.88 21.31
C ILE A 279 0.38 6.15 22.38
N MET A 280 0.75 4.91 22.71
CA MET A 280 0.07 4.15 23.77
C MET A 280 0.17 4.84 25.14
N ALA A 281 1.31 5.41 25.51
CA ALA A 281 1.44 6.14 26.77
C ALA A 281 0.48 7.35 26.82
N SER A 282 0.21 7.99 25.68
CA SER A 282 -0.79 9.05 25.60
C SER A 282 -2.22 8.51 25.72
N LEU A 283 -2.53 7.39 25.06
CA LEU A 283 -3.86 6.77 25.10
C LEU A 283 -4.21 6.29 26.51
N PHE A 284 -3.27 5.67 27.21
CA PHE A 284 -3.45 5.11 28.55
C PHE A 284 -2.99 6.05 29.69
N LYS A 285 -2.90 7.36 29.42
CA LYS A 285 -2.34 8.35 30.35
C LYS A 285 -3.03 8.31 31.72
N SER A 286 -4.35 8.18 31.74
CA SER A 286 -5.16 8.18 32.96
C SER A 286 -4.88 6.94 33.82
N GLU A 287 -4.79 5.76 33.19
CA GLU A 287 -4.50 4.50 33.86
C GLU A 287 -3.06 4.46 34.41
N ILE A 288 -2.10 4.97 33.63
CA ILE A 288 -0.70 5.08 34.05
C ILE A 288 -0.57 6.05 35.22
N ALA A 289 -1.27 7.19 35.20
CA ALA A 289 -1.28 8.15 36.30
C ALA A 289 -1.91 7.56 37.59
N ALA A 290 -2.83 6.61 37.45
CA ALA A 290 -3.41 5.85 38.57
C ALA A 290 -2.47 4.74 39.11
N GLY A 291 -1.27 4.59 38.56
CA GLY A 291 -0.29 3.59 38.98
C GLY A 291 -0.44 2.23 38.31
N ASN A 292 -1.29 2.10 37.29
CA ASN A 292 -1.45 0.84 36.57
C ASN A 292 -0.33 0.62 35.55
N ARG A 293 0.00 -0.66 35.31
CA ARG A 293 0.80 -1.12 34.19
C ARG A 293 -0.10 -1.58 33.06
N ILE A 294 0.25 -1.22 31.83
CA ILE A 294 -0.45 -1.70 30.63
C ILE A 294 0.21 -2.99 30.17
N VAL A 295 -0.55 -4.08 30.17
CA VAL A 295 -0.11 -5.41 29.77
C VAL A 295 -0.90 -5.86 28.56
N PHE A 296 -0.22 -6.30 27.51
CA PHE A 296 -0.85 -6.90 26.34
C PHE A 296 -1.39 -8.28 26.68
N THR A 297 -2.66 -8.53 26.33
CA THR A 297 -3.32 -9.83 26.50
C THR A 297 -3.88 -10.31 25.16
N ASP A 298 -4.38 -11.54 25.14
CA ASP A 298 -5.16 -12.11 24.04
C ASP A 298 -6.43 -11.31 23.72
N LYS A 299 -6.89 -10.45 24.64
CA LYS A 299 -8.06 -9.57 24.51
C LYS A 299 -7.69 -8.08 24.45
N GLY A 300 -6.50 -7.78 23.95
CA GLY A 300 -5.97 -6.42 23.85
C GLY A 300 -5.24 -5.94 25.13
N PRO A 301 -4.82 -4.66 25.19
CA PRO A 301 -4.10 -4.12 26.32
C PRO A 301 -5.01 -3.97 27.55
N ARG A 302 -4.54 -4.37 28.73
CA ARG A 302 -5.24 -4.25 30.00
C ARG A 302 -4.43 -3.45 30.99
N ALA A 303 -5.07 -2.51 31.66
CA ALA A 303 -4.52 -1.85 32.83
C ALA A 303 -4.59 -2.80 34.03
N MET A 304 -3.44 -3.14 34.59
CA MET A 304 -3.30 -4.01 35.75
C MET A 304 -2.63 -3.23 36.87
N VAL A 305 -3.04 -3.46 38.11
CA VAL A 305 -2.38 -2.86 39.29
C VAL A 305 -0.92 -3.33 39.31
N ALA A 306 0.00 -2.37 39.45
CA ALA A 306 1.44 -2.60 39.39
C ALA A 306 1.97 -3.45 40.55
#